data_AF-A0A0F9DBH2-F1
#
_entry.id   AF-A0A0F9DBH2-F1
#
_cell.length_a   1.000
_cell.length_b   1.000
_cell.length_c   1.000
_cell.angle_alpha   90.00
_cell.angle_beta   90.00
_cell.angle_gamma   90.00
#
_symmetry.space_group_name_H-M   'P 1'
#
loop_
_entity.id
_entity.type
_entity.pdbx_description
1 polymer ?
#
loop_
_entity_poly.entity_id
_entity_poly.type
_entity_poly.pdbx_seq_one_letter_code
_entity_poly.pdbx_strand_id
1 'polypeptide(L)'
;DQTVFTPAKSKHIDGVPYGQQIVTVSIGYYDIEGNLRTPVFLFKDRKHRAMYRRWIGRLIENRGKIHALVGQNIKFDLLYLLKNDPLLRSIMSPDKLIVDDTIIKTFLLDENQTERGLKEISMLFGLANYQGLKVTGKHGNATSSSDPNLLYYNCYDSAVTLKLDSEMDRRIVQRYGGDTNKVGPICADMRNRIIWNTVCMERAGCTMDIPKLRGVDLKYKKAREEPIAFAEERGITICGEGSQKSLNELFTRLVTDANLLDDTRLELTKAKKEISIGVNNRKLLLVELPEGDDKEMITQFSTFKEFDHLRNTYSNKLLTSTREGILYRSRDRGFIFPEWYPIPTVFNKGSRDNVAAKDKEKQGGTKQGRITSRKPPSQTFPAEVKQCFMSRFPGGELLEYDLNRIELVVAALFSGDPPLIDDLCNSNPHLETAKSIWPDISPDADDWKSSGRYALGKELNFLVIFRGGPHAYIN
;
A
#
# COMPACT_ATOMS: atom_id res chain seq x y z
N ASP A 1 -1.72 -3.18 -24.73
CA ASP A 1 -2.23 -3.59 -23.41
C ASP A 1 -1.85 -2.58 -22.34
N GLN A 2 -2.78 -2.25 -21.44
CA GLN A 2 -2.50 -1.41 -20.28
C GLN A 2 -1.86 -2.27 -19.18
N THR A 3 -0.60 -2.00 -18.85
CA THR A 3 0.13 -2.83 -17.88
C THR A 3 0.36 -2.13 -16.55
N VAL A 4 0.04 -0.83 -16.47
CA VAL A 4 0.19 0.04 -15.29
C VAL A 4 -1.04 0.93 -15.12
N PHE A 5 -1.34 1.29 -13.87
CA PHE A 5 -2.61 1.92 -13.51
C PHE A 5 -2.51 3.41 -13.13
N THR A 6 -1.38 4.05 -13.46
CA THR A 6 -1.23 5.50 -13.33
C THR A 6 -1.06 6.12 -14.72
N PRO A 7 -1.68 7.27 -15.01
CA PRO A 7 -1.57 7.91 -16.33
C PRO A 7 -0.12 8.24 -16.72
N ALA A 8 0.68 8.67 -15.73
CA ALA A 8 2.10 8.94 -15.95
C ALA A 8 2.84 7.67 -16.36
N LYS A 9 2.68 6.58 -15.62
CA LYS A 9 3.32 5.31 -15.95
C LYS A 9 2.82 4.77 -17.29
N SER A 10 1.52 4.87 -17.60
CA SER A 10 0.98 4.38 -18.88
C SER A 10 1.60 5.10 -20.08
N LYS A 11 1.86 6.42 -19.97
CA LYS A 11 2.58 7.15 -21.01
C LYS A 11 4.01 6.63 -21.21
N HIS A 12 4.74 6.41 -20.12
CA HIS A 12 6.18 6.12 -20.18
C HIS A 12 6.51 4.63 -20.34
N ILE A 13 5.64 3.73 -19.86
CA ILE A 13 5.84 2.28 -19.85
C ILE A 13 4.99 1.61 -20.93
N ASP A 14 3.69 1.94 -21.02
CA ASP A 14 2.81 1.37 -22.06
C ASP A 14 2.93 2.13 -23.40
N GLY A 15 3.63 3.26 -23.43
CA GLY A 15 3.82 4.08 -24.63
C GLY A 15 2.54 4.82 -25.09
N VAL A 16 1.49 4.89 -24.27
CA VAL A 16 0.22 5.50 -24.66
C VAL A 16 0.19 6.99 -24.30
N PRO A 17 0.23 7.91 -25.28
CA PRO A 17 0.33 9.34 -25.02
C PRO A 17 -0.94 9.89 -24.34
N TYR A 18 -0.78 10.97 -23.58
CA TYR A 18 -1.92 11.70 -23.02
C TYR A 18 -2.88 12.15 -24.14
N GLY A 19 -4.17 12.09 -23.87
CA GLY A 19 -5.25 12.29 -24.84
C GLY A 19 -5.69 11.01 -25.56
N GLN A 20 -4.88 9.95 -25.53
CA GLN A 20 -5.20 8.64 -26.14
C GLN A 20 -5.39 7.52 -25.11
N GLN A 21 -5.10 7.78 -23.83
CA GLN A 21 -5.19 6.77 -22.76
C GLN A 21 -6.62 6.39 -22.40
N ILE A 22 -7.61 7.24 -22.74
CA ILE A 22 -9.03 6.99 -22.49
C ILE A 22 -9.69 6.70 -23.83
N VAL A 23 -10.28 5.52 -23.94
CA VAL A 23 -10.99 5.10 -25.15
C VAL A 23 -12.44 5.57 -25.11
N THR A 24 -13.17 5.19 -24.07
CA THR A 24 -14.57 5.55 -23.85
C THR A 24 -14.83 5.83 -22.37
N VAL A 25 -15.87 6.63 -22.10
CA VAL A 25 -16.36 6.91 -20.75
C VAL A 25 -17.86 6.69 -20.75
N SER A 26 -18.40 6.02 -19.75
CA SER A 26 -19.85 5.85 -19.59
C SER A 26 -20.30 6.46 -18.26
N ILE A 27 -21.53 6.98 -18.23
CA ILE A 27 -22.18 7.49 -17.02
C ILE A 27 -23.48 6.71 -16.83
N GLY A 28 -23.76 6.21 -15.63
CA GLY A 28 -25.06 5.65 -15.27
C GLY A 28 -25.90 6.64 -14.47
N TYR A 29 -27.19 6.78 -14.77
CA TYR A 29 -28.13 7.56 -13.97
C TYR A 29 -29.58 7.08 -14.14
N TYR A 30 -30.44 7.37 -13.18
CA TYR A 30 -31.89 7.19 -13.32
C TYR A 30 -32.52 8.47 -13.85
N ASP A 31 -33.31 8.38 -14.93
CA ASP A 31 -34.06 9.52 -15.44
C ASP A 31 -35.32 9.81 -14.59
N ILE A 32 -36.10 10.82 -15.00
CA ILE A 32 -37.31 11.25 -14.29
C ILE A 32 -38.40 10.17 -14.22
N GLU A 33 -38.34 9.17 -15.10
CA GLU A 33 -39.28 8.03 -15.13
C GLU A 33 -38.76 6.86 -14.29
N GLY A 34 -37.58 7.01 -13.66
CA GLY A 34 -36.91 5.94 -12.93
C GLY A 34 -36.21 4.93 -13.84
N ASN A 35 -36.07 5.22 -15.14
CA ASN A 35 -35.38 4.33 -16.07
C ASN A 35 -33.87 4.53 -15.96
N LEU A 36 -33.12 3.42 -15.88
CA LEU A 36 -31.67 3.44 -15.89
C LEU A 36 -31.14 3.77 -17.29
N ARG A 37 -30.36 4.85 -17.40
CA ARG A 37 -29.69 5.30 -18.62
C ARG A 37 -28.17 5.19 -18.46
N THR A 38 -27.49 4.76 -19.52
CA THR A 38 -26.04 4.60 -19.55
C THR A 38 -25.39 5.20 -20.81
N PRO A 39 -25.44 6.54 -21.00
CA PRO A 39 -24.77 7.17 -22.13
C PRO A 39 -23.26 6.87 -22.15
N VAL A 40 -22.74 6.56 -23.33
CA VAL A 40 -21.33 6.34 -23.59
C VAL A 40 -20.74 7.45 -24.47
N PHE A 41 -19.55 7.90 -24.10
CA PHE A 41 -18.82 8.98 -24.74
C PHE A 41 -17.52 8.41 -25.34
N LEU A 42 -17.35 8.55 -26.65
CA LEU A 42 -16.08 8.24 -27.31
C LEU A 42 -15.07 9.32 -26.96
N PHE A 43 -14.11 9.03 -26.08
CA PHE A 43 -13.29 10.08 -25.50
C PHE A 43 -12.31 10.70 -26.52
N LYS A 44 -12.01 10.01 -27.62
CA LYS A 44 -11.25 10.59 -28.74
C LYS A 44 -12.03 11.68 -29.50
N ASP A 45 -13.36 11.61 -29.50
CA ASP A 45 -14.23 12.57 -30.19
C ASP A 45 -14.38 13.85 -29.35
N ARG A 46 -14.04 15.00 -29.97
CA ARG A 46 -14.10 16.32 -29.33
C ARG A 46 -15.52 16.72 -28.92
N LYS A 47 -16.55 16.36 -29.70
CA LYS A 47 -17.96 16.63 -29.38
C LYS A 47 -18.39 15.82 -28.17
N HIS A 48 -18.05 14.53 -28.12
CA HIS A 48 -18.36 13.68 -26.97
C HIS A 48 -17.63 14.16 -25.69
N ARG A 49 -16.35 14.55 -25.78
CA ARG A 49 -15.65 15.19 -24.64
C ARG A 49 -16.33 16.47 -24.18
N ALA A 50 -16.75 17.33 -25.11
CA ALA A 50 -17.47 18.56 -24.75
C ALA A 50 -18.81 18.26 -24.06
N MET A 51 -19.56 17.26 -24.54
CA MET A 51 -20.78 16.80 -23.88
C MET A 51 -20.52 16.26 -22.48
N TYR A 52 -19.51 15.40 -22.32
CA TYR A 52 -19.11 14.85 -21.03
C TYR A 52 -18.72 15.96 -20.04
N ARG A 53 -17.90 16.93 -20.46
CA ARG A 53 -17.55 18.11 -19.64
C ARG A 53 -18.77 18.90 -19.18
N ARG A 54 -19.75 19.13 -20.08
CA ARG A 54 -21.01 19.80 -19.71
C ARG A 54 -21.80 18.98 -18.69
N TRP A 55 -21.79 17.65 -18.83
CA TRP A 55 -22.40 16.75 -17.86
C TRP A 55 -21.76 16.90 -16.49
N ILE A 56 -20.44 16.80 -16.39
CA ILE A 56 -19.69 17.02 -15.14
C ILE A 56 -19.93 18.42 -14.56
N GLY A 57 -19.94 19.46 -15.41
CA GLY A 57 -20.26 20.82 -14.98
C GLY A 57 -21.64 20.91 -14.32
N ARG A 58 -22.67 20.31 -14.94
CA ARG A 58 -24.01 20.23 -14.35
C ARG A 58 -24.04 19.43 -13.05
N LEU A 59 -23.26 18.35 -12.93
CA LEU A 59 -23.16 17.61 -11.67
C LEU A 59 -22.64 18.50 -10.53
N ILE A 60 -21.60 19.28 -10.82
CA ILE A 60 -21.01 20.22 -9.86
C ILE A 60 -21.99 21.35 -9.50
N GLU A 61 -22.67 21.94 -10.49
CA GLU A 61 -23.68 22.98 -10.28
C GLU A 61 -24.88 22.49 -9.45
N ASN A 62 -25.18 21.18 -9.50
CA ASN A 62 -26.32 20.57 -8.81
C ASN A 62 -25.90 19.73 -7.58
N ARG A 63 -24.76 20.02 -6.96
CA ARG A 63 -24.22 19.26 -5.81
C ARG A 63 -25.15 19.16 -4.58
N GLY A 64 -26.17 20.03 -4.48
CA GLY A 64 -27.22 19.92 -3.45
C GLY A 64 -28.34 18.93 -3.78
N LYS A 65 -28.43 18.46 -5.02
CA LYS A 65 -29.44 17.49 -5.49
C LYS A 65 -28.83 16.14 -5.85
N ILE A 66 -27.55 16.13 -6.19
CA ILE A 66 -26.80 14.93 -6.57
C ILE A 66 -25.84 14.58 -5.45
N HIS A 67 -26.00 13.38 -4.89
CA HIS A 67 -25.27 12.97 -3.69
C HIS A 67 -23.78 12.80 -3.98
N ALA A 68 -23.40 12.01 -4.99
CA ALA A 68 -22.02 11.75 -5.37
C ALA A 68 -21.92 11.20 -6.80
N LEU A 69 -20.76 11.39 -7.44
CA LEU A 69 -20.34 10.56 -8.58
C LEU A 69 -19.74 9.26 -8.04
N VAL A 70 -20.37 8.13 -8.33
CA VAL A 70 -19.96 6.82 -7.83
C VAL A 70 -19.21 6.02 -8.90
N GLY A 71 -18.16 5.32 -8.50
CA GLY A 71 -17.40 4.41 -9.35
C GLY A 71 -16.93 3.16 -8.59
N GLN A 72 -16.47 2.15 -9.32
CA GLN A 72 -15.69 1.05 -8.75
C GLN A 72 -14.21 1.34 -8.94
N ASN A 73 -13.45 1.57 -7.86
CA ASN A 73 -12.08 2.08 -7.94
C ASN A 73 -12.02 3.44 -8.67
N ILE A 74 -12.94 4.35 -8.33
CA ILE A 74 -13.13 5.64 -9.05
C ILE A 74 -11.86 6.49 -9.08
N LYS A 75 -10.95 6.29 -8.11
CA LYS A 75 -9.60 6.87 -8.11
C LYS A 75 -8.90 6.69 -9.45
N PHE A 76 -8.99 5.50 -10.05
CA PHE A 76 -8.39 5.19 -11.35
C PHE A 76 -8.96 6.10 -12.44
N ASP A 77 -10.29 6.17 -12.57
CA ASP A 77 -10.95 6.99 -13.58
C ASP A 77 -10.60 8.48 -13.41
N LEU A 78 -10.64 8.98 -12.17
CA LEU A 78 -10.27 10.35 -11.85
C LEU A 78 -8.83 10.67 -12.27
N LEU A 79 -7.87 9.79 -11.97
CA LEU A 79 -6.47 10.00 -12.38
C LEU A 79 -6.35 10.15 -13.89
N TYR A 80 -6.97 9.26 -14.66
CA TYR A 80 -6.92 9.31 -16.13
C TYR A 80 -7.63 10.54 -16.67
N LEU A 81 -8.84 10.86 -16.21
CA LEU A 81 -9.61 12.03 -16.66
C LEU A 81 -8.84 13.33 -16.41
N LEU A 82 -8.34 13.52 -15.18
CA LEU A 82 -7.61 14.73 -14.76
C LEU A 82 -6.29 14.91 -15.52
N LYS A 83 -5.65 13.81 -15.95
CA LYS A 83 -4.39 13.89 -16.70
C LYS A 83 -4.62 14.11 -18.20
N ASN A 84 -5.66 13.50 -18.76
CA ASN A 84 -5.92 13.50 -20.21
C ASN A 84 -6.76 14.70 -20.66
N ASP A 85 -7.42 15.42 -19.75
CA ASP A 85 -8.27 16.56 -20.10
C ASP A 85 -8.05 17.76 -19.14
N PRO A 86 -7.35 18.82 -19.59
CA PRO A 86 -7.09 20.02 -18.77
C PRO A 86 -8.35 20.74 -18.30
N LEU A 87 -9.45 20.70 -19.06
CA LEU A 87 -10.69 21.36 -18.65
C LEU A 87 -11.37 20.57 -17.54
N LEU A 88 -11.42 19.23 -17.66
CA LEU A 88 -11.89 18.39 -16.55
C LEU A 88 -11.03 18.62 -15.30
N ARG A 89 -9.71 18.74 -15.45
CA ARG A 89 -8.82 19.07 -14.33
C ARG A 89 -9.14 20.38 -13.63
N SER A 90 -9.64 21.38 -14.35
CA SER A 90 -9.99 22.69 -13.78
C SER A 90 -11.33 22.70 -13.03
N ILE A 91 -12.24 21.80 -13.38
CA ILE A 91 -13.59 21.73 -12.79
C ILE A 91 -13.74 20.60 -11.76
N MET A 92 -13.02 19.49 -11.93
CA MET A 92 -13.04 18.36 -11.02
C MET A 92 -11.99 18.54 -9.93
N SER A 93 -12.44 18.95 -8.75
CA SER A 93 -11.59 19.14 -7.57
C SER A 93 -12.31 18.69 -6.29
N PRO A 94 -11.57 18.41 -5.21
CA PRO A 94 -12.14 17.90 -3.95
C PRO A 94 -13.23 18.80 -3.35
N ASP A 95 -13.10 20.11 -3.57
CA ASP A 95 -14.03 21.16 -3.13
C ASP A 95 -15.23 21.33 -4.06
N LYS A 96 -15.27 20.70 -5.24
CA LYS A 96 -16.35 20.89 -6.23
C LYS A 96 -17.15 19.62 -6.53
N LEU A 97 -16.49 18.46 -6.54
CA LEU A 97 -17.11 17.20 -6.93
C LEU A 97 -17.06 16.20 -5.78
N ILE A 98 -18.23 15.76 -5.31
CA ILE A 98 -18.33 14.64 -4.36
C ILE A 98 -18.22 13.34 -5.15
N VAL A 99 -17.36 12.46 -4.66
CA VAL A 99 -17.16 11.13 -5.22
C VAL A 99 -17.37 10.06 -4.15
N ASP A 100 -17.81 8.89 -4.57
CA ASP A 100 -17.87 7.70 -3.72
C ASP A 100 -17.35 6.46 -4.47
N ASP A 101 -17.00 5.42 -3.73
CA ASP A 101 -16.39 4.21 -4.28
C ASP A 101 -17.02 2.95 -3.69
N THR A 102 -17.56 2.11 -4.56
CA THR A 102 -18.19 0.84 -4.18
C THR A 102 -17.21 -0.13 -3.52
N ILE A 103 -15.90 -0.05 -3.79
CA ILE A 103 -14.89 -0.84 -3.09
C ILE A 103 -14.79 -0.41 -1.62
N ILE A 104 -14.83 0.90 -1.35
CA ILE A 104 -14.81 1.42 0.01
C ILE A 104 -16.09 1.03 0.75
N LYS A 105 -17.25 1.10 0.10
CA LYS A 105 -18.51 0.60 0.69
C LYS A 105 -18.46 -0.90 0.96
N THR A 106 -17.86 -1.71 0.08
CA THR A 106 -17.64 -3.15 0.34
C THR A 106 -16.80 -3.37 1.59
N PHE A 107 -15.75 -2.56 1.78
CA PHE A 107 -14.92 -2.63 2.98
C PHE A 107 -15.68 -2.19 4.24
N LEU A 108 -16.55 -1.17 4.15
CA LEU A 108 -17.39 -0.75 5.27
C LEU A 108 -18.47 -1.78 5.65
N LEU A 109 -18.97 -2.52 4.67
CA LEU A 109 -19.91 -3.61 4.86
C LEU A 109 -19.24 -4.82 5.54
N ASP A 110 -18.07 -5.20 5.05
CA ASP A 110 -17.26 -6.28 5.61
C ASP A 110 -15.78 -6.16 5.21
N GLU A 111 -14.93 -5.83 6.18
CA GLU A 111 -13.49 -5.71 6.00
C GLU A 111 -12.80 -7.04 5.68
N ASN A 112 -13.44 -8.17 6.00
CA ASN A 112 -12.94 -9.52 5.71
C ASN A 112 -13.38 -10.04 4.34
N GLN A 113 -14.29 -9.35 3.64
CA GLN A 113 -14.69 -9.72 2.28
C GLN A 113 -13.46 -9.79 1.36
N THR A 114 -13.30 -10.91 0.67
CA THR A 114 -12.16 -11.14 -0.22
C THR A 114 -12.36 -10.58 -1.62
N GLU A 115 -13.61 -10.55 -2.08
CA GLU A 115 -14.08 -10.07 -3.37
C GLU A 115 -14.05 -8.54 -3.38
N ARG A 116 -13.27 -7.97 -4.31
CA ARG A 116 -13.09 -6.52 -4.42
C ARG A 116 -13.31 -6.00 -5.84
N GLY A 117 -13.39 -6.86 -6.86
CA GLY A 117 -13.72 -6.46 -8.22
C GLY A 117 -15.22 -6.33 -8.46
N LEU A 118 -15.62 -5.41 -9.36
CA LEU A 118 -17.02 -5.15 -9.70
C LEU A 118 -17.78 -6.45 -10.03
N LYS A 119 -17.16 -7.30 -10.86
CA LYS A 119 -17.77 -8.56 -11.34
C LYS A 119 -17.98 -9.58 -10.24
N GLU A 120 -17.00 -9.69 -9.34
CA GLU A 120 -17.02 -10.65 -8.23
C GLU A 120 -18.11 -10.22 -7.23
N ILE A 121 -18.11 -8.94 -6.84
CA ILE A 121 -19.09 -8.39 -5.89
C ILE A 121 -20.50 -8.39 -6.50
N SER A 122 -20.66 -7.97 -7.76
CA SER A 122 -21.98 -7.94 -8.39
C SER A 122 -22.60 -9.32 -8.53
N MET A 123 -21.77 -10.35 -8.76
CA MET A 123 -22.21 -11.73 -8.80
C MET A 123 -22.57 -12.24 -7.41
N LEU A 124 -21.75 -11.94 -6.41
CA LEU A 124 -22.01 -12.28 -5.00
C LEU A 124 -23.37 -11.73 -4.52
N PHE A 125 -23.74 -10.52 -4.96
CA PHE A 125 -25.02 -9.91 -4.63
C PHE A 125 -26.16 -10.24 -5.59
N GLY A 126 -25.92 -11.07 -6.60
CA GLY A 126 -26.94 -11.45 -7.58
C GLY A 126 -27.43 -10.30 -8.46
N LEU A 127 -26.63 -9.24 -8.62
CA LEU A 127 -26.99 -8.05 -9.40
C LEU A 127 -26.70 -8.18 -10.89
N ALA A 128 -25.62 -8.88 -11.24
CA ALA A 128 -25.13 -8.97 -12.60
C ALA A 128 -24.26 -10.21 -12.82
N ASN A 129 -24.35 -10.77 -14.03
CA ASN A 129 -23.49 -11.84 -14.51
C ASN A 129 -22.77 -11.40 -15.79
N TYR A 130 -21.44 -11.46 -15.76
CA TYR A 130 -20.58 -11.07 -16.88
C TYR A 130 -20.27 -12.23 -17.84
N GLN A 131 -20.83 -13.42 -17.61
CA GLN A 131 -20.71 -14.55 -18.54
C GLN A 131 -21.34 -14.20 -19.89
N GLY A 132 -20.64 -14.57 -20.98
CA GLY A 132 -21.10 -14.33 -22.35
C GLY A 132 -20.72 -12.99 -22.96
N LEU A 133 -20.09 -12.07 -22.20
CA LEU A 133 -19.59 -10.82 -22.76
C LEU A 133 -18.36 -11.06 -23.65
N LYS A 134 -18.45 -10.61 -24.91
CA LYS A 134 -17.41 -10.83 -25.94
C LYS A 134 -16.14 -10.01 -25.71
N VAL A 135 -16.29 -8.83 -25.12
CA VAL A 135 -15.18 -7.93 -24.76
C VAL A 135 -15.32 -7.59 -23.28
N THR A 136 -14.21 -7.69 -22.57
CA THR A 136 -14.10 -7.36 -21.15
C THR A 136 -12.70 -6.83 -20.86
N GLY A 137 -12.47 -6.27 -19.66
CA GLY A 137 -11.11 -5.92 -19.23
C GLY A 137 -10.09 -7.08 -19.13
N LYS A 138 -10.50 -8.34 -19.36
CA LYS A 138 -9.61 -9.54 -19.28
C LYS A 138 -9.62 -10.40 -20.56
N HIS A 139 -10.67 -10.33 -21.37
CA HIS A 139 -10.91 -11.23 -22.49
C HIS A 139 -11.52 -10.47 -23.66
N GLY A 140 -11.15 -10.86 -24.87
CA GLY A 140 -11.57 -10.21 -26.11
C GLY A 140 -10.78 -8.93 -26.38
N ASN A 141 -10.53 -8.67 -27.66
CA ASN A 141 -9.92 -7.43 -28.12
C ASN A 141 -10.98 -6.63 -28.86
N ALA A 142 -11.25 -5.41 -28.41
CA ALA A 142 -12.09 -4.48 -29.16
C ALA A 142 -11.40 -4.12 -30.48
N THR A 143 -12.13 -4.18 -31.57
CA THR A 143 -11.60 -3.86 -32.92
C THR A 143 -11.39 -2.36 -33.13
N SER A 144 -12.14 -1.53 -32.39
CA SER A 144 -12.04 -0.08 -32.43
C SER A 144 -12.65 0.55 -31.17
N SER A 145 -12.48 1.87 -31.00
CA SER A 145 -13.15 2.61 -29.92
C SER A 145 -14.68 2.62 -30.01
N SER A 146 -15.23 2.33 -31.18
CA SER A 146 -16.67 2.27 -31.46
C SER A 146 -17.20 0.84 -31.54
N ASP A 147 -16.39 -0.15 -31.13
CA ASP A 147 -16.81 -1.56 -31.10
C ASP A 147 -18.04 -1.72 -30.20
N PRO A 148 -19.19 -2.21 -30.71
CA PRO A 148 -20.41 -2.33 -29.92
C PRO A 148 -20.25 -3.16 -28.64
N ASN A 149 -19.37 -4.17 -28.64
CA ASN A 149 -19.14 -4.99 -27.45
C ASN A 149 -18.37 -4.23 -26.38
N LEU A 150 -17.42 -3.37 -26.79
CA LEU A 150 -16.71 -2.47 -25.87
C LEU A 150 -17.67 -1.44 -25.27
N LEU A 151 -18.50 -0.82 -26.11
CA LEU A 151 -19.48 0.17 -25.67
C LEU A 151 -20.49 -0.45 -24.70
N TYR A 152 -21.03 -1.63 -25.04
CA TYR A 152 -21.93 -2.37 -24.18
C TYR A 152 -21.28 -2.73 -22.84
N TYR A 153 -20.04 -3.24 -22.86
CA TYR A 153 -19.30 -3.56 -21.64
C TYR A 153 -19.13 -2.33 -20.73
N ASN A 154 -18.77 -1.16 -21.28
CA ASN A 154 -18.62 0.07 -20.51
C ASN A 154 -19.95 0.58 -19.93
N CYS A 155 -21.02 0.53 -20.72
CA CYS A 155 -22.37 0.83 -20.26
C CYS A 155 -22.80 -0.13 -19.14
N TYR A 156 -22.49 -1.42 -19.27
CA TYR A 156 -22.82 -2.45 -18.29
C TYR A 156 -22.08 -2.22 -16.98
N ASP A 157 -20.76 -1.94 -16.99
CA ASP A 157 -19.99 -1.60 -15.79
C ASP A 157 -20.61 -0.38 -15.07
N SER A 158 -21.05 0.65 -15.81
CA SER A 158 -21.71 1.84 -15.23
C SER A 158 -23.06 1.52 -14.59
N ALA A 159 -23.90 0.75 -15.28
CA ALA A 159 -25.21 0.33 -14.77
C ALA A 159 -25.07 -0.52 -13.49
N VAL A 160 -24.14 -1.48 -13.52
CA VAL A 160 -23.91 -2.39 -12.39
C VAL A 160 -23.32 -1.65 -11.20
N THR A 161 -22.40 -0.72 -11.43
CA THR A 161 -21.83 0.11 -10.34
C THR A 161 -22.92 0.91 -9.63
N LEU A 162 -23.83 1.54 -10.36
CA LEU A 162 -24.91 2.33 -9.74
C LEU A 162 -25.88 1.44 -8.94
N LYS A 163 -26.26 0.28 -9.46
CA LYS A 163 -27.08 -0.70 -8.72
C LYS A 163 -26.36 -1.23 -7.49
N LEU A 164 -25.07 -1.50 -7.63
CA LEU A 164 -24.24 -2.01 -6.55
C LEU A 164 -24.12 -1.00 -5.41
N ASP A 165 -24.01 0.29 -5.72
CA ASP A 165 -23.96 1.36 -4.75
C ASP A 165 -25.20 1.37 -3.83
N SER A 166 -26.39 1.34 -4.42
CA SER A 166 -27.65 1.30 -3.66
C SER A 166 -27.80 0.00 -2.87
N GLU A 167 -27.40 -1.13 -3.46
CA GLU A 167 -27.42 -2.42 -2.77
C GLU A 167 -26.46 -2.46 -1.58
N MET A 168 -25.28 -1.84 -1.69
CA MET A 168 -24.30 -1.74 -0.59
C MET A 168 -24.88 -0.97 0.59
N ASP A 169 -25.48 0.19 0.36
CA ASP A 169 -26.09 0.98 1.44
C ASP A 169 -27.21 0.18 2.12
N ARG A 170 -28.06 -0.49 1.34
CA ARG A 170 -29.11 -1.38 1.86
C ARG A 170 -28.54 -2.50 2.73
N ARG A 171 -27.46 -3.15 2.29
CA ARG A 171 -26.81 -4.26 3.02
C ARG A 171 -26.12 -3.77 4.30
N ILE A 172 -25.49 -2.59 4.27
CA ILE A 172 -24.88 -1.99 5.45
C ILE A 172 -25.95 -1.71 6.50
N VAL A 173 -27.07 -1.09 6.11
CA VAL A 173 -28.21 -0.84 7.02
C VAL A 173 -28.79 -2.14 7.57
N GLN A 174 -28.96 -3.16 6.72
CA GLN A 174 -29.46 -4.47 7.18
C GLN A 174 -28.53 -5.15 8.19
N ARG A 175 -27.20 -5.01 8.01
CA ARG A 175 -26.21 -5.65 8.89
C ARG A 175 -26.00 -4.90 10.20
N TYR A 176 -25.99 -3.57 10.15
CA TYR A 176 -25.56 -2.73 11.28
C TYR A 176 -26.67 -1.90 11.93
N GLY A 177 -27.91 -1.96 11.41
CA GLY A 177 -29.05 -1.17 11.91
C GLY A 177 -29.32 0.08 11.09
N GLY A 178 -30.56 0.60 11.20
CA GLY A 178 -31.02 1.80 10.49
C GLY A 178 -30.37 3.11 10.96
N ASP A 179 -29.82 3.11 12.17
CA ASP A 179 -29.10 4.21 12.81
C ASP A 179 -27.57 4.17 12.56
N THR A 180 -27.10 3.26 11.71
CA THR A 180 -25.66 3.12 11.45
C THR A 180 -25.05 4.36 10.81
N ASN A 181 -23.97 4.87 11.41
CA ASN A 181 -23.21 5.99 10.88
C ASN A 181 -22.43 5.64 9.59
N LYS A 182 -22.34 4.36 9.19
CA LYS A 182 -21.60 3.90 8.01
C LYS A 182 -22.17 4.42 6.68
N VAL A 183 -23.48 4.65 6.61
CA VAL A 183 -24.15 5.29 5.47
C VAL A 183 -24.46 6.77 5.73
N GLY A 184 -24.10 7.28 6.91
CA GLY A 184 -24.35 8.66 7.31
C GLY A 184 -23.48 9.68 6.58
N PRO A 185 -23.86 10.97 6.65
CA PRO A 185 -23.19 12.05 5.91
C PRO A 185 -21.72 12.23 6.28
N ILE A 186 -21.36 12.03 7.56
CA ILE A 186 -19.97 12.13 8.03
C ILE A 186 -19.10 11.05 7.38
N CYS A 187 -19.60 9.80 7.31
CA CYS A 187 -18.85 8.71 6.68
C CYS A 187 -18.74 8.92 5.17
N ALA A 188 -19.80 9.40 4.51
CA ALA A 188 -19.78 9.75 3.10
C ALA A 188 -18.74 10.85 2.78
N ASP A 189 -18.67 11.91 3.59
CA ASP A 189 -17.64 12.96 3.44
C ASP A 189 -16.23 12.39 3.65
N MET A 190 -16.04 11.52 4.64
CA MET A 190 -14.75 10.87 4.88
C MET A 190 -14.31 9.99 3.70
N ARG A 191 -15.22 9.19 3.12
CA ARG A 191 -14.94 8.40 1.91
C ARG A 191 -14.52 9.29 0.75
N ASN A 192 -15.29 10.36 0.48
CA ASN A 192 -14.99 11.35 -0.54
C ASN A 192 -13.59 11.96 -0.36
N ARG A 193 -13.25 12.40 0.86
CA ARG A 193 -11.94 12.98 1.18
C ARG A 193 -10.79 11.99 0.98
N ILE A 194 -10.95 10.75 1.43
CA ILE A 194 -9.92 9.72 1.30
C ILE A 194 -9.66 9.39 -0.18
N ILE A 195 -10.72 9.28 -1.00
CA ILE A 195 -10.57 9.09 -2.45
C ILE A 195 -9.77 10.26 -3.04
N TRP A 196 -10.18 11.51 -2.77
CA TRP A 196 -9.48 12.68 -3.28
C TRP A 196 -8.04 12.81 -2.79
N ASN A 197 -7.77 12.47 -1.52
CA ASN A 197 -6.41 12.46 -0.98
C ASN A 197 -5.52 11.49 -1.76
N THR A 198 -5.99 10.26 -2.01
CA THR A 198 -5.22 9.27 -2.78
C THR A 198 -5.03 9.69 -4.24
N VAL A 199 -6.05 10.27 -4.90
CA VAL A 199 -5.91 10.86 -6.24
C VAL A 199 -4.85 11.96 -6.26
N CYS A 200 -4.89 12.87 -5.29
CA CYS A 200 -3.98 14.01 -5.20
C CYS A 200 -2.53 13.55 -4.94
N MET A 201 -2.31 12.64 -3.99
CA MET A 201 -1.00 12.08 -3.67
C MET A 201 -0.39 11.33 -4.87
N GLU A 202 -1.17 10.46 -5.51
CA GLU A 202 -0.71 9.66 -6.66
C GLU A 202 -0.43 10.54 -7.89
N ARG A 203 -1.25 11.57 -8.13
CA ARG A 203 -1.03 12.52 -9.22
C ARG A 203 0.18 13.42 -8.99
N ALA A 204 0.42 13.83 -7.74
CA ALA A 204 1.53 14.69 -7.38
C ALA A 204 2.88 13.97 -7.53
N GLY A 205 2.92 12.68 -7.16
CA GLY A 205 4.15 11.91 -7.10
C GLY A 205 5.15 12.47 -6.09
N CYS A 206 6.36 11.93 -6.10
CA CYS A 206 7.48 12.42 -5.27
C CYS A 206 8.72 12.62 -6.14
N THR A 207 9.60 13.50 -5.67
CA THR A 207 10.88 13.80 -6.33
C THR A 207 12.05 13.36 -5.49
N MET A 208 13.04 12.76 -6.15
CA MET A 208 14.24 12.23 -5.52
C MET A 208 15.50 12.82 -6.16
N ASP A 209 16.52 13.01 -5.34
CA ASP A 209 17.89 13.34 -5.73
C ASP A 209 18.60 12.06 -6.20
N ILE A 210 18.84 11.98 -7.52
CA ILE A 210 19.44 10.81 -8.18
C ILE A 210 20.88 10.58 -7.72
N PRO A 211 21.78 11.59 -7.70
CA PRO A 211 23.12 11.44 -7.14
C PRO A 211 23.13 10.89 -5.72
N LYS A 212 22.32 11.45 -4.81
CA LYS A 212 22.23 10.94 -3.42
C LYS A 212 21.75 9.50 -3.39
N LEU A 213 20.71 9.17 -4.15
CA LEU A 213 20.18 7.81 -4.21
C LEU A 213 21.21 6.79 -4.76
N ARG A 214 22.02 7.18 -5.75
CA ARG A 214 23.15 6.37 -6.24
C ARG A 214 24.22 6.17 -5.18
N GLY A 215 24.50 7.22 -4.38
CA GLY A 215 25.40 7.12 -3.24
C GLY A 215 24.91 6.12 -2.20
N VAL A 216 23.61 6.14 -1.88
CA VAL A 216 22.97 5.16 -0.99
C VAL A 216 23.04 3.74 -1.58
N ASP A 217 22.75 3.57 -2.88
CA ASP A 217 22.86 2.25 -3.55
C ASP A 217 24.28 1.69 -3.49
N LEU A 218 25.29 2.55 -3.71
CA LEU A 218 26.69 2.18 -3.65
C LEU A 218 27.12 1.82 -2.22
N LYS A 219 26.66 2.57 -1.20
CA LYS A 219 26.87 2.25 0.22
C LYS A 219 26.34 0.85 0.53
N TYR A 220 25.08 0.58 0.19
CA TYR A 220 24.48 -0.74 0.41
C TYR A 220 25.16 -1.85 -0.39
N LYS A 221 25.65 -1.55 -1.61
CA LYS A 221 26.43 -2.50 -2.41
C LYS A 221 27.76 -2.85 -1.74
N LYS A 222 28.51 -1.88 -1.21
CA LYS A 222 29.78 -2.15 -0.52
C LYS A 222 29.57 -2.95 0.77
N ALA A 223 28.56 -2.56 1.56
CA ALA A 223 28.25 -3.20 2.84
C ALA A 223 27.83 -4.68 2.72
N ARG A 224 27.43 -5.15 1.52
CA ARG A 224 27.18 -6.58 1.26
C ARG A 224 28.39 -7.32 0.71
N GLU A 225 29.38 -6.63 0.14
CA GLU A 225 30.56 -7.27 -0.47
C GLU A 225 31.49 -7.84 0.62
N GLU A 226 31.63 -7.15 1.74
CA GLU A 226 32.43 -7.61 2.90
C GLU A 226 31.93 -8.96 3.45
N PRO A 227 30.64 -9.13 3.82
CA PRO A 227 30.11 -10.43 4.22
C PRO A 227 30.27 -11.55 3.18
N ILE A 228 30.20 -11.22 1.89
CA ILE A 228 30.36 -12.20 0.80
C ILE A 228 31.79 -12.71 0.79
N ALA A 229 32.78 -11.81 0.80
CA ALA A 229 34.19 -12.18 0.84
C ALA A 229 34.52 -13.00 2.09
N PHE A 230 34.03 -12.58 3.27
CA PHE A 230 34.21 -13.31 4.53
C PHE A 230 33.68 -14.76 4.47
N ALA A 231 32.53 -14.95 3.82
CA ALA A 231 31.94 -16.27 3.64
C ALA A 231 32.71 -17.13 2.63
N GLU A 232 33.13 -16.53 1.51
CA GLU A 232 33.90 -17.19 0.44
C GLU A 232 35.25 -17.71 0.95
N GLU A 233 35.95 -16.93 1.79
CA GLU A 233 37.19 -17.35 2.47
C GLU A 233 37.02 -18.61 3.34
N ARG A 234 35.79 -18.87 3.81
CA ARG A 234 35.40 -20.04 4.61
C ARG A 234 34.73 -21.13 3.77
N GLY A 235 34.72 -21.00 2.45
CA GLY A 235 34.08 -21.96 1.54
C GLY A 235 32.56 -21.96 1.61
N ILE A 236 31.94 -20.90 2.14
CA ILE A 236 30.49 -20.76 2.28
C ILE A 236 29.97 -19.81 1.20
N THR A 237 28.98 -20.27 0.43
CA THR A 237 28.34 -19.46 -0.60
C THR A 237 27.05 -18.85 -0.05
N ILE A 238 27.03 -17.54 0.22
CA ILE A 238 25.83 -16.87 0.77
C ILE A 238 24.98 -16.14 -0.29
N CYS A 239 25.50 -15.97 -1.51
CA CYS A 239 24.80 -15.32 -2.62
C CYS A 239 25.04 -16.05 -3.95
N GLY A 240 24.18 -15.82 -4.95
CA GLY A 240 24.32 -16.44 -6.27
C GLY A 240 23.80 -17.87 -6.35
N GLU A 241 24.20 -18.58 -7.41
CA GLU A 241 23.84 -19.98 -7.62
C GLU A 241 24.49 -20.87 -6.55
N GLY A 242 23.77 -21.89 -6.09
CA GLY A 242 24.25 -22.80 -5.03
C GLY A 242 24.12 -22.26 -3.60
N SER A 243 23.84 -20.97 -3.39
CA SER A 243 23.82 -20.39 -2.04
C SER A 243 22.79 -21.02 -1.11
N GLN A 244 21.63 -21.41 -1.64
CA GLN A 244 20.59 -22.05 -0.84
C GLN A 244 21.05 -23.38 -0.25
N LYS A 245 21.81 -24.18 -1.03
CA LYS A 245 22.35 -25.46 -0.57
C LYS A 245 23.42 -25.23 0.50
N SER A 246 24.39 -24.36 0.22
CA SER A 246 25.47 -24.03 1.16
C SER A 246 24.94 -23.47 2.49
N LEU A 247 23.93 -22.59 2.45
CA LEU A 247 23.30 -22.05 3.65
C LEU A 247 22.49 -23.10 4.43
N ASN A 248 21.79 -24.00 3.74
CA ASN A 248 21.06 -25.08 4.41
C ASN A 248 22.03 -26.02 5.14
N GLU A 249 23.15 -26.37 4.50
CA GLU A 249 24.21 -27.20 5.11
C GLU A 249 24.82 -26.49 6.33
N LEU A 250 25.16 -25.21 6.20
CA LEU A 250 25.67 -24.39 7.31
C LEU A 250 24.69 -24.37 8.49
N PHE A 251 23.43 -23.99 8.27
CA PHE A 251 22.44 -23.89 9.35
C PHE A 251 22.16 -25.24 10.00
N THR A 252 22.12 -26.32 9.22
CA THR A 252 21.92 -27.68 9.77
C THR A 252 23.07 -28.09 10.67
N ARG A 253 24.32 -27.84 10.25
CA ARG A 253 25.50 -28.06 11.07
C ARG A 253 25.44 -27.25 12.36
N LEU A 254 25.24 -25.93 12.27
CA LEU A 254 25.24 -25.04 13.43
C LEU A 254 24.15 -25.37 14.45
N VAL A 255 22.94 -25.68 14.00
CA VAL A 255 21.82 -26.09 14.88
C VAL A 255 22.14 -27.42 15.56
N THR A 256 22.80 -28.34 14.87
CA THR A 256 23.20 -29.64 15.42
C THR A 256 24.33 -29.48 16.44
N ASP A 257 25.37 -28.71 16.09
CA ASP A 257 26.53 -28.42 16.95
C ASP A 257 26.11 -27.70 18.24
N ALA A 258 25.11 -26.80 18.15
CA ALA A 258 24.53 -26.10 19.30
C ALA A 258 23.46 -26.92 20.06
N ASN A 259 23.19 -28.17 19.65
CA ASN A 259 22.17 -29.05 20.25
C ASN A 259 20.75 -28.44 20.29
N LEU A 260 20.34 -27.76 19.21
CA LEU A 260 19.08 -27.04 19.10
C LEU A 260 17.99 -27.78 18.31
N LEU A 261 18.21 -29.04 17.91
CA LEU A 261 17.27 -29.80 17.08
C LEU A 261 15.89 -29.96 17.74
N ASP A 262 15.85 -30.06 19.06
CA ASP A 262 14.63 -30.19 19.86
C ASP A 262 14.15 -28.85 20.46
N ASP A 263 14.81 -27.72 20.13
CA ASP A 263 14.42 -26.41 20.63
C ASP A 263 13.08 -25.97 20.01
N THR A 264 12.09 -25.72 20.87
CA THR A 264 10.74 -25.29 20.45
C THR A 264 10.71 -23.98 19.66
N ARG A 265 11.76 -23.15 19.75
CA ARG A 265 11.93 -21.89 19.01
C ARG A 265 12.47 -22.11 17.59
N LEU A 266 13.03 -23.29 17.30
CA LEU A 266 13.61 -23.59 15.99
C LEU A 266 12.51 -23.67 14.92
N GLU A 267 12.57 -22.78 13.93
CA GLU A 267 11.61 -22.74 12.85
C GLU A 267 12.00 -23.70 11.71
N LEU A 268 11.01 -24.48 11.26
CA LEU A 268 11.13 -25.30 10.06
C LEU A 268 10.35 -24.68 8.89
N THR A 269 10.86 -24.88 7.68
CA THR A 269 10.18 -24.49 6.44
C THR A 269 8.84 -25.24 6.33
N LYS A 270 7.76 -24.53 5.97
CA LYS A 270 6.41 -25.12 5.94
C LYS A 270 6.29 -26.30 4.98
N ALA A 271 6.94 -26.21 3.82
CA ALA A 271 6.79 -27.16 2.73
C ALA A 271 7.63 -28.42 2.90
N LYS A 272 8.90 -28.26 3.28
CA LYS A 272 9.86 -29.38 3.34
C LYS A 272 10.19 -29.84 4.76
N LYS A 273 9.77 -29.08 5.78
CA LYS A 273 10.13 -29.30 7.18
C LYS A 273 11.65 -29.27 7.42
N GLU A 274 12.42 -28.65 6.52
CA GLU A 274 13.86 -28.38 6.68
C GLU A 274 14.08 -27.18 7.61
N ILE A 275 15.25 -27.09 8.26
CA ILE A 275 15.63 -25.93 9.10
C ILE A 275 15.53 -24.63 8.27
N SER A 276 14.79 -23.66 8.79
CA SER A 276 14.64 -22.35 8.14
C SER A 276 15.92 -21.52 8.26
N ILE A 277 16.35 -20.88 7.18
CA ILE A 277 17.43 -19.87 7.18
C ILE A 277 16.90 -18.45 7.51
N GLY A 278 15.71 -18.38 8.11
CA GLY A 278 14.96 -17.16 8.43
C GLY A 278 15.57 -16.32 9.55
N VAL A 279 14.97 -15.16 9.81
CA VAL A 279 15.44 -14.19 10.83
C VAL A 279 15.43 -14.80 12.22
N ASN A 280 14.40 -15.56 12.58
CA ASN A 280 14.23 -16.11 13.93
C ASN A 280 15.32 -17.14 14.26
N ASN A 281 15.60 -18.06 13.34
CA ASN A 281 16.69 -19.03 13.53
C ASN A 281 18.07 -18.36 13.57
N ARG A 282 18.29 -17.25 12.84
CA ARG A 282 19.54 -16.48 12.97
C ARG A 282 19.67 -15.86 14.34
N LYS A 283 18.61 -15.24 14.87
CA LYS A 283 18.61 -14.68 16.22
C LYS A 283 18.86 -15.75 17.28
N LEU A 284 18.20 -16.91 17.14
CA LEU A 284 18.42 -18.06 18.00
C LEU A 284 19.89 -18.49 18.00
N LEU A 285 20.48 -18.70 16.81
CA LEU A 285 21.89 -19.07 16.68
C LEU A 285 22.85 -18.03 17.26
N LEU A 286 22.57 -16.72 17.10
CA LEU A 286 23.41 -15.67 17.69
C LEU A 286 23.41 -15.67 19.22
N VAL A 287 22.33 -16.15 19.84
CA VAL A 287 22.23 -16.27 21.30
C VAL A 287 22.96 -17.52 21.80
N GLU A 288 22.78 -18.64 21.10
CA GLU A 288 23.21 -19.96 21.59
C GLU A 288 24.63 -20.35 21.14
N LEU A 289 25.13 -19.80 20.03
CA LEU A 289 26.49 -20.09 19.57
C LEU A 289 27.54 -19.39 20.48
N PRO A 290 28.65 -20.09 20.81
CA PRO A 290 29.77 -19.45 21.49
C PRO A 290 30.42 -18.39 20.60
N GLU A 291 31.16 -17.45 21.21
CA GLU A 291 31.99 -16.52 20.45
C GLU A 291 33.02 -17.28 19.60
N GLY A 292 33.15 -16.90 18.33
CA GLY A 292 34.02 -17.57 17.36
C GLY A 292 33.56 -17.41 15.92
N ASP A 293 34.21 -18.17 15.02
CA ASP A 293 33.98 -18.09 13.58
C ASP A 293 32.52 -18.35 13.17
N ASP A 294 31.85 -19.29 13.85
CA ASP A 294 30.48 -19.68 13.52
C ASP A 294 29.46 -18.59 13.87
N LYS A 295 29.60 -17.96 15.05
CA LYS A 295 28.76 -16.83 15.45
C LYS A 295 29.02 -15.63 14.55
N GLU A 296 30.29 -15.33 14.26
CA GLU A 296 30.66 -14.27 13.33
C GLU A 296 30.10 -14.52 11.92
N MET A 297 30.11 -15.77 11.44
CA MET A 297 29.51 -16.12 10.15
C MET A 297 28.00 -15.85 10.12
N ILE A 298 27.26 -16.13 11.19
CA ILE A 298 25.83 -15.78 11.29
C ILE A 298 25.61 -14.27 11.38
N THR A 299 26.50 -13.53 12.06
CA THR A 299 26.49 -12.06 12.10
C THR A 299 26.68 -11.50 10.69
N GLN A 300 27.72 -11.92 9.97
CA GLN A 300 28.01 -11.50 8.60
C GLN A 300 26.86 -11.85 7.65
N PHE A 301 26.29 -13.05 7.77
CA PHE A 301 25.13 -13.43 6.96
C PHE A 301 23.88 -12.57 7.27
N SER A 302 23.68 -12.18 8.52
CA SER A 302 22.59 -11.27 8.90
C SER A 302 22.78 -9.88 8.29
N THR A 303 24.01 -9.34 8.37
CA THR A 303 24.42 -8.09 7.72
C THR A 303 24.19 -8.14 6.20
N PHE A 304 24.64 -9.22 5.55
CA PHE A 304 24.38 -9.45 4.12
C PHE A 304 22.89 -9.39 3.78
N LYS A 305 22.05 -10.13 4.52
CA LYS A 305 20.61 -10.19 4.27
C LYS A 305 19.93 -8.84 4.45
N GLU A 306 20.34 -8.06 5.45
CA GLU A 306 19.83 -6.71 5.66
C GLU A 306 20.17 -5.80 4.48
N PHE A 307 21.44 -5.67 4.12
CA PHE A 307 21.85 -4.77 3.04
C PHE A 307 21.41 -5.24 1.66
N ASP A 308 21.37 -6.55 1.39
CA ASP A 308 20.80 -7.09 0.16
C ASP A 308 19.30 -6.77 0.06
N HIS A 309 18.54 -6.90 1.15
CA HIS A 309 17.15 -6.50 1.19
C HIS A 309 16.98 -4.99 0.96
N LEU A 310 17.72 -4.14 1.69
CA LEU A 310 17.66 -2.68 1.56
C LEU A 310 17.95 -2.25 0.12
N ARG A 311 18.98 -2.83 -0.49
CA ARG A 311 19.36 -2.54 -1.87
C ARG A 311 18.31 -3.00 -2.88
N ASN A 312 17.94 -4.28 -2.86
CA ASN A 312 17.08 -4.87 -3.88
C ASN A 312 15.62 -4.45 -3.74
N THR A 313 15.19 -4.00 -2.55
CA THR A 313 13.82 -3.52 -2.32
C THR A 313 13.68 -2.03 -2.54
N TYR A 314 14.69 -1.24 -2.17
CA TYR A 314 14.61 0.22 -2.18
C TYR A 314 15.58 0.85 -3.18
N SER A 315 16.87 0.96 -2.87
CA SER A 315 17.79 1.82 -3.65
C SER A 315 17.94 1.38 -5.11
N ASN A 316 18.23 0.10 -5.34
CA ASN A 316 18.48 -0.42 -6.69
C ASN A 316 17.19 -0.43 -7.48
N LYS A 317 16.11 -0.92 -6.85
CA LYS A 317 14.78 -1.02 -7.46
C LYS A 317 14.26 0.35 -7.90
N LEU A 318 14.45 1.39 -7.09
CA LEU A 318 14.11 2.76 -7.45
C LEU A 318 14.92 3.28 -8.64
N LEU A 319 16.19 2.88 -8.76
CA LEU A 319 17.08 3.32 -9.85
C LEU A 319 16.85 2.56 -11.16
N THR A 320 16.53 1.26 -11.11
CA THR A 320 16.56 0.36 -12.27
C THR A 320 15.17 -0.04 -12.77
N SER A 321 14.14 -0.07 -11.90
CA SER A 321 12.78 -0.45 -12.29
C SER A 321 11.90 0.79 -12.51
N THR A 322 11.59 1.13 -13.76
CA THR A 322 10.69 2.26 -14.08
C THR A 322 9.26 2.04 -13.56
N ARG A 323 8.82 0.78 -13.42
CA ARG A 323 7.50 0.41 -12.93
C ARG A 323 7.33 0.66 -11.43
N GLU A 324 8.41 0.46 -10.68
CA GLU A 324 8.41 0.50 -9.21
C GLU A 324 9.30 1.60 -8.65
N GLY A 325 9.92 2.39 -9.51
CA GLY A 325 10.94 3.38 -9.17
C GLY A 325 10.80 4.67 -9.95
N ILE A 326 11.95 5.26 -10.30
CA ILE A 326 12.03 6.52 -11.02
C ILE A 326 11.50 6.31 -12.42
N LEU A 327 10.37 6.97 -12.70
CA LEU A 327 9.67 6.88 -13.97
C LEU A 327 10.33 7.74 -15.06
N TYR A 328 10.73 8.96 -14.70
CA TYR A 328 11.48 9.84 -15.59
C TYR A 328 12.50 10.66 -14.82
N ARG A 329 13.58 11.03 -15.52
CA ARG A 329 14.75 11.73 -14.99
C ARG A 329 14.85 13.10 -15.64
N SER A 330 15.16 14.11 -14.85
CA SER A 330 15.44 15.47 -15.31
C SER A 330 16.66 15.99 -14.56
N ARG A 331 17.81 16.02 -15.25
CA ARG A 331 19.12 16.28 -14.62
C ARG A 331 19.32 15.32 -13.43
N ASP A 332 19.58 15.87 -12.25
CA ASP A 332 19.78 15.14 -11.00
C ASP A 332 18.47 14.76 -10.29
N ARG A 333 17.31 15.04 -10.87
CA ARG A 333 16.00 14.76 -10.26
C ARG A 333 15.31 13.55 -10.89
N GLY A 334 14.87 12.62 -10.05
CA GLY A 334 14.01 11.51 -10.42
C GLY A 334 12.58 11.74 -9.94
N PHE A 335 11.59 11.33 -10.74
CA PHE A 335 10.18 11.38 -10.35
C PHE A 335 9.63 9.97 -10.15
N ILE A 336 9.04 9.72 -8.98
CA ILE A 336 8.37 8.47 -8.64
C ILE A 336 6.86 8.73 -8.47
N PHE A 337 6.04 7.73 -8.77
CA PHE A 337 4.59 7.79 -8.65
C PHE A 337 4.07 6.59 -7.85
N PRO A 338 4.10 6.66 -6.51
CA PRO A 338 3.57 5.61 -5.66
C PRO A 338 2.07 5.43 -5.88
N GLU A 339 1.62 4.18 -5.91
CA GLU A 339 0.21 3.80 -5.96
C GLU A 339 -0.35 3.80 -4.54
N TRP A 340 -1.35 4.64 -4.27
CA TRP A 340 -1.92 4.80 -2.92
C TRP A 340 -3.24 4.03 -2.78
N TYR A 341 -3.34 3.21 -1.73
CA TYR A 341 -4.48 2.35 -1.48
C TYR A 341 -5.17 2.80 -0.19
N PRO A 342 -6.42 3.28 -0.26
CA PRO A 342 -7.13 3.78 0.92
C PRO A 342 -7.64 2.66 1.84
N ILE A 343 -7.84 1.46 1.29
CA ILE A 343 -8.39 0.28 1.96
C ILE A 343 -7.71 -0.97 1.37
N PRO A 344 -7.84 -2.16 1.99
CA PRO A 344 -7.23 -3.36 1.44
C PRO A 344 -7.88 -3.73 0.10
N THR A 345 -7.09 -3.66 -0.96
CA THR A 345 -7.48 -4.10 -2.30
C THR A 345 -6.74 -5.40 -2.59
N VAL A 346 -7.44 -6.52 -2.47
CA VAL A 346 -6.98 -7.80 -2.98
C VAL A 346 -7.41 -7.90 -4.43
N PHE A 347 -6.53 -7.52 -5.37
CA PHE A 347 -6.73 -7.90 -6.76
C PHE A 347 -6.15 -9.29 -6.95
N ASN A 348 -6.86 -10.32 -6.50
CA ASN A 348 -6.64 -11.64 -7.05
C ASN A 348 -7.09 -11.56 -8.52
N LYS A 349 -6.13 -11.44 -9.45
CA LYS A 349 -6.42 -11.74 -10.85
C LYS A 349 -6.96 -13.18 -10.81
N GLY A 350 -8.28 -13.35 -10.98
CA GLY A 350 -9.04 -14.61 -10.83
C GLY A 350 -8.47 -15.84 -11.54
N SER A 351 -7.30 -16.27 -11.11
CA SER A 351 -6.74 -17.58 -11.29
C SER A 351 -7.58 -18.50 -10.42
N ARG A 352 -8.32 -19.40 -11.06
CA ARG A 352 -8.99 -20.52 -10.40
C ARG A 352 -8.00 -21.52 -9.79
N ASP A 353 -6.69 -21.28 -9.95
CA ASP A 353 -5.66 -22.16 -9.43
C ASP A 353 -5.17 -21.64 -8.07
N ASN A 354 -5.12 -22.57 -7.12
CA ASN A 354 -4.70 -22.47 -5.71
C ASN A 354 -3.28 -21.88 -5.51
N VAL A 355 -3.03 -20.65 -5.96
CA VAL A 355 -1.78 -19.92 -5.76
C VAL A 355 -2.01 -18.82 -4.70
N ALA A 356 -2.51 -19.23 -3.53
CA ALA A 356 -2.71 -18.34 -2.38
C ALA A 356 -1.38 -17.79 -1.80
N ALA A 357 -0.22 -18.30 -2.24
CA ALA A 357 1.08 -17.96 -1.66
C ALA A 357 1.95 -17.01 -2.51
N LYS A 358 1.84 -16.97 -3.85
CA LYS A 358 2.70 -16.09 -4.69
C LYS A 358 2.11 -14.69 -4.93
N ASP A 359 0.86 -14.45 -4.57
CA ASP A 359 0.15 -13.19 -4.88
C ASP A 359 0.15 -12.14 -3.75
N LYS A 360 0.98 -12.31 -2.70
CA LYS A 360 1.17 -11.27 -1.66
C LYS A 360 1.66 -9.92 -2.25
N GLU A 361 2.34 -9.95 -3.40
CA GLU A 361 2.75 -8.75 -4.13
C GLU A 361 1.56 -7.93 -4.69
N LYS A 362 0.35 -8.50 -4.79
CA LYS A 362 -0.83 -7.86 -5.40
C LYS A 362 -1.78 -7.19 -4.40
N GLN A 363 -1.60 -7.37 -3.10
CA GLN A 363 -2.52 -6.85 -2.07
C GLN A 363 -2.15 -5.43 -1.60
N GLY A 364 -2.78 -4.38 -2.14
CA GLY A 364 -2.67 -3.03 -1.56
C GLY A 364 -3.53 -2.89 -0.29
N GLY A 365 -3.24 -1.91 0.57
CA GLY A 365 -4.03 -1.52 1.75
C GLY A 365 -3.91 -2.44 2.98
N THR A 366 -4.55 -2.06 4.10
CA THR A 366 -4.56 -2.86 5.34
C THR A 366 -5.97 -3.08 5.90
N LYS A 367 -6.21 -4.19 6.61
CA LYS A 367 -7.50 -4.47 7.27
C LYS A 367 -7.91 -3.38 8.25
N GLN A 368 -6.94 -2.70 8.86
CA GLN A 368 -7.16 -1.59 9.79
C GLN A 368 -7.54 -0.28 9.09
N GLY A 369 -7.69 -0.26 7.76
CA GLY A 369 -8.01 0.96 7.02
C GLY A 369 -6.86 1.97 6.94
N ARG A 370 -5.61 1.54 7.17
CA ARG A 370 -4.44 2.41 6.98
C ARG A 370 -4.22 2.59 5.48
N ILE A 371 -4.06 3.85 5.06
CA ILE A 371 -3.64 4.15 3.69
C ILE A 371 -2.26 3.53 3.49
N THR A 372 -2.05 2.83 2.37
CA THR A 372 -0.73 2.28 2.03
C THR A 372 -0.23 2.73 0.67
N SER A 373 1.09 2.66 0.47
CA SER A 373 1.75 2.93 -0.81
C SER A 373 2.40 1.67 -1.36
N ARG A 374 2.33 1.47 -2.68
CA ARG A 374 3.14 0.46 -3.40
C ARG A 374 3.71 1.02 -4.69
N LYS A 375 4.73 0.32 -5.22
CA LYS A 375 5.36 0.60 -6.52
C LYS A 375 5.74 2.08 -6.72
N PRO A 376 6.59 2.67 -5.85
CA PRO A 376 7.31 2.03 -4.74
C PRO A 376 6.59 2.06 -3.37
N PRO A 377 6.98 1.19 -2.42
CA PRO A 377 6.45 1.18 -1.04
C PRO A 377 7.04 2.34 -0.21
N SER A 378 6.65 3.57 -0.53
CA SER A 378 7.29 4.79 -0.02
C SER A 378 7.18 4.97 1.50
N GLN A 379 6.19 4.35 2.13
CA GLN A 379 6.02 4.39 3.59
C GLN A 379 7.09 3.61 4.35
N THR A 380 7.62 2.53 3.76
CA THR A 380 8.59 1.65 4.42
C THR A 380 10.02 1.94 4.01
N PHE A 381 10.26 3.09 3.35
CA PHE A 381 11.62 3.49 2.99
C PHE A 381 12.50 3.65 4.23
N PRO A 382 13.75 3.12 4.19
CA PRO A 382 14.72 3.39 5.24
C PRO A 382 15.11 4.88 5.25
N ALA A 383 15.66 5.34 6.37
CA ALA A 383 15.97 6.75 6.59
C ALA A 383 16.88 7.33 5.50
N GLU A 384 17.91 6.61 5.05
CA GLU A 384 18.82 7.12 4.01
C GLU A 384 18.13 7.26 2.64
N VAL A 385 17.18 6.39 2.32
CA VAL A 385 16.38 6.53 1.10
C VAL A 385 15.39 7.68 1.24
N LYS A 386 14.80 7.90 2.42
CA LYS A 386 13.95 9.09 2.68
C LYS A 386 14.72 10.40 2.56
N GLN A 387 15.98 10.44 3.00
CA GLN A 387 16.86 11.61 2.83
C GLN A 387 17.19 11.93 1.37
N CYS A 388 16.91 11.01 0.44
CA CYS A 388 17.02 11.27 -0.99
C CYS A 388 15.79 12.00 -1.55
N PHE A 389 14.71 12.20 -0.78
CA PHE A 389 13.62 13.07 -1.22
C PHE A 389 14.11 14.51 -1.34
N MET A 390 13.60 15.22 -2.35
CA MET A 390 13.89 16.64 -2.55
C MET A 390 12.64 17.36 -3.03
N SER A 391 12.60 18.69 -2.90
CA SER A 391 11.50 19.47 -3.47
C SER A 391 11.50 19.41 -5.00
N ARG A 392 10.30 19.36 -5.58
CA ARG A 392 10.11 19.44 -7.04
C ARG A 392 10.31 20.86 -7.58
N PHE A 393 10.29 21.86 -6.72
CA PHE A 393 10.43 23.26 -7.08
C PHE A 393 11.86 23.72 -6.81
N PRO A 394 12.51 24.47 -7.73
CA PRO A 394 13.79 25.12 -7.44
C PRO A 394 13.68 26.00 -6.20
N GLY A 395 14.57 25.81 -5.22
CA GLY A 395 14.54 26.52 -3.94
C GLY A 395 13.38 26.12 -3.02
N GLY A 396 12.57 25.13 -3.38
CA GLY A 396 11.49 24.64 -2.53
C GLY A 396 12.00 23.74 -1.41
N GLU A 397 11.20 23.61 -0.36
CA GLU A 397 11.49 22.78 0.81
C GLU A 397 10.51 21.61 0.91
N LEU A 398 10.84 20.64 1.76
CA LEU A 398 9.96 19.54 2.15
C LEU A 398 9.43 19.82 3.55
N LEU A 399 8.15 19.59 3.76
CA LEU A 399 7.49 19.78 5.05
C LEU A 399 6.89 18.46 5.50
N GLU A 400 7.19 18.08 6.74
CA GLU A 400 6.69 16.88 7.38
C GLU A 400 5.84 17.28 8.59
N TYR A 401 4.61 16.78 8.63
CA TYR A 401 3.73 16.90 9.77
C TYR A 401 3.52 15.51 10.35
N ASP A 402 3.95 15.30 11.59
CA ASP A 402 3.78 14.05 12.31
C ASP A 402 2.83 14.23 13.50
N LEU A 403 1.92 13.27 13.67
CA LEU A 403 1.01 13.25 14.81
C LEU A 403 1.67 12.48 15.95
N ASN A 404 2.28 13.22 16.87
CA ASN A 404 3.04 12.65 17.97
C ASN A 404 2.20 11.66 18.79
N ARG A 405 2.55 10.37 18.72
CA ARG A 405 1.95 9.27 19.52
C ARG A 405 0.43 9.13 19.35
N ILE A 406 -0.11 9.40 18.16
CA ILE A 406 -1.58 9.38 17.95
C ILE A 406 -2.26 8.08 18.39
N GLU A 407 -1.61 6.93 18.23
CA GLU A 407 -2.19 5.63 18.63
C GLU A 407 -2.34 5.50 20.16
N LEU A 408 -1.42 6.08 20.94
CA LEU A 408 -1.53 6.16 22.40
C LEU A 408 -2.61 7.16 22.83
N VAL A 409 -2.70 8.31 22.14
CA VAL A 409 -3.74 9.32 22.41
C VAL A 409 -5.13 8.73 22.22
N VAL A 410 -5.32 7.99 21.13
CA VAL A 410 -6.59 7.31 20.85
C VAL A 410 -6.88 6.23 21.89
N ALA A 411 -5.88 5.45 22.29
CA ALA A 411 -6.05 4.45 23.35
C ALA A 411 -6.47 5.08 24.69
N ALA A 412 -5.81 6.17 25.10
CA ALA A 412 -6.11 6.92 26.31
C ALA A 412 -7.53 7.49 26.30
N LEU A 413 -7.94 8.06 25.15
CA LEU A 413 -9.30 8.59 24.98
C LEU A 413 -10.37 7.49 25.13
N PHE A 414 -10.12 6.30 24.60
CA PHE A 414 -11.09 5.19 24.68
C PHE A 414 -11.07 4.47 26.02
N SER A 415 -9.91 4.36 26.69
CA SER A 415 -9.82 3.74 28.02
C SER A 415 -10.32 4.66 29.13
N GLY A 416 -10.19 5.98 28.95
CA GLY A 416 -10.44 6.96 30.00
C GLY A 416 -9.43 6.88 31.14
N ASP A 417 -8.24 6.30 30.91
CA ASP A 417 -7.23 6.03 31.95
C ASP A 417 -6.53 7.33 32.42
N PRO A 418 -6.78 7.81 33.65
CA PRO A 418 -6.29 9.12 34.08
C PRO A 418 -4.76 9.25 34.10
N PRO A 419 -3.98 8.27 34.60
CA PRO A 419 -2.51 8.32 34.53
C PRO A 419 -1.98 8.45 33.10
N LEU A 420 -2.47 7.65 32.15
CA LEU A 420 -2.03 7.74 30.75
C LEU A 420 -2.42 9.07 30.11
N ILE A 421 -3.62 9.60 30.42
CA ILE A 421 -4.05 10.92 29.95
C ILE A 421 -3.14 12.01 30.50
N ASP A 422 -2.83 11.97 31.80
CA ASP A 422 -1.93 12.92 32.45
C ASP A 422 -0.53 12.86 31.83
N ASP A 423 0.01 11.66 31.63
CA ASP A 423 1.31 11.45 31.01
C ASP A 423 1.36 11.97 29.56
N LEU A 424 0.28 11.82 28.80
CA LEU A 424 0.23 12.35 27.44
C LEU A 424 0.15 13.87 27.39
N CYS A 425 -0.47 14.51 28.39
CA CYS A 425 -0.63 15.95 28.47
C CYS A 425 0.60 16.64 29.06
N ASN A 426 1.20 16.04 30.08
CA ASN A 426 2.18 16.69 30.95
C ASN A 426 3.57 16.05 30.87
N SER A 427 3.71 14.85 30.31
CA SER A 427 4.98 14.09 30.34
C SER A 427 5.27 13.32 29.03
N ASN A 428 6.16 12.33 29.12
CA ASN A 428 6.42 11.36 28.07
C ASN A 428 6.03 9.97 28.57
N PRO A 429 4.91 9.37 28.12
CA PRO A 429 4.42 8.11 28.67
C PRO A 429 5.42 6.97 28.50
N HIS A 430 6.27 7.01 27.46
CA HIS A 430 7.34 6.03 27.29
C HIS A 430 8.43 6.15 28.36
N LEU A 431 8.74 7.38 28.78
CA LEU A 431 9.67 7.63 29.86
C LEU A 431 9.08 7.20 31.20
N GLU A 432 7.84 7.55 31.49
CA GLU A 432 7.18 7.19 32.75
C GLU A 432 6.98 5.67 32.87
N THR A 433 6.66 5.00 31.76
CA THR A 433 6.67 3.52 31.70
C THR A 433 8.05 2.95 31.95
N ALA A 434 9.12 3.54 31.40
CA ALA A 434 10.47 3.06 31.67
C ALA A 434 10.87 3.29 33.15
N LYS A 435 10.53 4.43 33.74
CA LYS A 435 10.76 4.73 35.17
C LYS A 435 10.00 3.78 36.09
N SER A 436 8.80 3.35 35.70
CA SER A 436 8.04 2.39 36.52
C SER A 436 8.65 0.99 36.52
N ILE A 437 9.31 0.60 35.43
CA ILE A 437 10.06 -0.68 35.33
C ILE A 437 11.40 -0.57 36.06
N TRP A 438 12.06 0.58 35.97
CA TRP A 438 13.37 0.86 36.53
C TRP A 438 13.36 2.21 37.26
N PRO A 439 13.06 2.23 38.57
CA PRO A 439 12.91 3.47 39.33
C PRO A 439 14.21 4.26 39.53
N ASP A 440 15.35 3.60 39.37
CA ASP A 440 16.70 4.09 39.61
C ASP A 440 17.29 4.87 38.43
N ILE A 441 16.58 4.97 37.31
CA ILE A 441 17.13 5.65 36.12
C ILE A 441 16.93 7.16 36.17
N SER A 442 18.01 7.90 35.91
CA SER A 442 17.95 9.34 35.65
C SER A 442 17.76 9.60 34.15
N PRO A 443 16.68 10.29 33.71
CA PRO A 443 16.48 10.68 32.31
C PRO A 443 17.56 11.65 31.80
N ASP A 444 18.26 12.32 32.71
CA ASP A 444 19.32 13.29 32.45
C ASP A 444 20.71 12.63 32.33
N ALA A 445 20.80 11.31 32.52
CA ALA A 445 22.05 10.60 32.30
C ALA A 445 22.41 10.61 30.80
N ASP A 446 23.67 10.88 30.48
CA ASP A 446 24.18 10.95 29.10
C ASP A 446 23.91 9.66 28.30
N ASP A 447 23.79 8.53 29.00
CA ASP A 447 23.57 7.21 28.42
C ASP A 447 22.09 6.79 28.33
N TRP A 448 21.14 7.62 28.79
CA TRP A 448 19.71 7.26 28.86
C TRP A 448 19.16 6.71 27.54
N LYS A 449 19.38 7.44 26.44
CA LYS A 449 18.89 7.05 25.11
C LYS A 449 19.64 5.85 24.54
N SER A 450 20.92 5.68 24.88
CA SER A 450 21.74 4.56 24.44
C SER A 450 21.56 3.30 25.27
N SER A 451 21.02 3.40 26.50
CA SER A 451 20.81 2.27 27.42
C SER A 451 19.74 1.26 26.93
N GLY A 452 18.97 1.62 25.89
CA GLY A 452 17.86 0.80 25.38
C GLY A 452 16.62 0.81 26.27
N ARG A 453 16.69 1.29 27.51
CA ARG A 453 15.59 1.26 28.49
C ARG A 453 14.39 2.10 28.04
N TYR A 454 14.61 3.26 27.43
CA TYR A 454 13.54 4.04 26.79
C TYR A 454 12.87 3.27 25.66
N ALA A 455 13.64 2.55 24.84
CA ALA A 455 13.11 1.77 23.73
C ALA A 455 12.23 0.62 24.25
N LEU A 456 12.62 -0.03 25.33
CA LEU A 456 11.82 -1.07 26.00
C LEU A 456 10.53 -0.50 26.60
N GLY A 457 10.58 0.65 27.30
CA GLY A 457 9.36 1.31 27.80
C GLY A 457 8.40 1.70 26.66
N LYS A 458 8.94 2.13 25.52
CA LYS A 458 8.16 2.37 24.30
C LYS A 458 7.55 1.08 23.74
N GLU A 459 8.35 0.03 23.65
CA GLU A 459 7.93 -1.28 23.15
C GLU A 459 6.81 -1.87 23.99
N LEU A 460 6.93 -1.82 25.32
CA LEU A 460 5.88 -2.31 26.23
C LEU A 460 4.55 -1.57 26.02
N ASN A 461 4.59 -0.24 25.92
CA ASN A 461 3.39 0.56 25.65
C ASN A 461 2.65 0.12 24.39
N PHE A 462 3.39 -0.05 23.28
CA PHE A 462 2.79 -0.53 22.04
C PHE A 462 2.37 -2.00 22.12
N LEU A 463 3.13 -2.84 22.80
CA LEU A 463 2.79 -4.24 22.99
C LEU A 463 1.45 -4.39 23.72
N VAL A 464 1.22 -3.61 24.78
CA VAL A 464 -0.04 -3.60 25.53
C VAL A 464 -1.20 -3.13 24.63
N ILE A 465 -1.03 -2.03 23.89
CA ILE A 465 -2.05 -1.52 22.95
C ILE A 465 -2.42 -2.57 21.90
N PHE A 466 -1.42 -3.30 21.38
CA PHE A 466 -1.63 -4.35 20.38
C PHE A 466 -1.96 -5.72 20.98
N ARG A 467 -2.17 -5.79 22.30
CA ARG A 467 -2.48 -7.02 23.04
C ARG A 467 -1.45 -8.14 22.81
N GLY A 468 -0.18 -7.76 22.67
CA GLY A 468 0.92 -8.68 22.58
C GLY A 468 1.11 -9.46 23.88
N GLY A 469 1.48 -10.74 23.76
CA GLY A 469 1.73 -11.59 24.93
C GLY A 469 3.05 -11.24 25.61
N PRO A 470 3.22 -11.55 26.91
CA PRO A 470 4.42 -11.22 27.66
C PRO A 470 5.70 -11.86 27.08
N HIS A 471 5.58 -13.03 26.45
CA HIS A 471 6.70 -13.70 25.76
C HIS A 471 7.29 -12.85 24.62
N ALA A 472 6.53 -11.94 24.03
CA ALA A 472 7.02 -11.06 22.97
C ALA A 472 7.84 -9.88 23.51
N TYR A 473 7.78 -9.59 24.81
CA TYR A 473 8.56 -8.54 25.47
C TYR A 473 9.90 -9.04 26.03
N ILE A 474 10.01 -10.36 26.26
CA ILE A 474 11.17 -10.99 26.92
C ILE A 474 12.26 -11.38 25.90
N ASN A 475 11.93 -11.38 24.61
CA ASN A 475 12.86 -11.65 23.49
C ASN A 475 13.35 -10.35 22.86
#